data_AF-A0A6N7Q1J4-F1
#
_entry.id   AF-A0A6N7Q1J4-F1
#
_cell.length_a   1.000
_cell.length_b   1.000
_cell.length_c   1.000
_cell.angle_alpha   90.00
_cell.angle_beta   90.00
_cell.angle_gamma   90.00
#
_symmetry.space_group_name_H-M   'P 1'
#
loop_
_entity.id
_entity.type
_entity.pdbx_description
1 polymer ?
#
loop_
_entity_poly.entity_id
_entity_poly.type
_entity_poly.pdbx_seq_one_letter_code
_entity_poly.pdbx_strand_id
1 'polypeptide(L)'
;MRELRGCLFVAALLATACGKREPARQDPPPAAAAPTTAAPVTKAAPSIEPPFLDIAPERAFARARDEGKLVFLYWGAAWCPPCNDLKSEVFSKPRFAEMMRDFVPVHLDGDTEDAQHTGEALAVSTYPTILVLGPAREELLRLNGSVDIDELDRALGAVRGKAQSFRAAAARLDEGKPSAEDCRTLAHAAWELLPEEVFPRARVLLALRKTIEVCPSTMIRERALLAGTLLGLASAHRRDPTLAEATRVIEPDALSLLDLVFSDPEATWAARALVNHRAADLAAWLAPDPRAAAFASWKTKWLAAAASLRSREGASVDVRLAAVGPSIDFFRHEDPTGPVPAPLRAEVLAAASAAEREARTKEERYSVVSTASYLLRRVGAHDEARKMLLAEAERSDTPHYWFSMLSALEQELGRIEEARAFSQKAREGAGGRATRLQWIANDILFQAKLQGPLPRAYLLAQAEAFYELAMSLGDGFHGRNRARVVQVRSALAVLGDDPGYTKLLSRLRDRCASLPAGRAEACRGSFEP
;
A
#
# COMPACT_ATOMS: atom_id res chain seq x y z
N MET A 1 -28.65 -24.93 -46.64
CA MET A 1 -28.13 -25.06 -48.03
C MET A 1 -26.61 -25.04 -47.94
N ARG A 2 -25.82 -26.10 -48.10
CA ARG A 2 -25.93 -27.41 -48.75
C ARG A 2 -25.66 -28.55 -47.76
N GLU A 3 -26.37 -29.65 -47.96
CA GLU A 3 -26.14 -30.97 -47.34
C GLU A 3 -25.13 -31.81 -48.13
N LEU A 4 -24.53 -32.84 -47.48
CA LEU A 4 -24.72 -34.29 -47.72
C LEU A 4 -23.61 -35.05 -46.95
N ARG A 5 -23.90 -35.85 -45.92
CA ARG A 5 -24.40 -37.25 -45.89
C ARG A 5 -23.36 -38.33 -46.23
N GLY A 6 -23.17 -39.25 -45.29
CA GLY A 6 -22.52 -40.56 -45.47
C GLY A 6 -22.63 -41.43 -44.20
N CYS A 7 -23.72 -42.19 -44.08
CA CYS A 7 -23.89 -43.32 -43.14
C CYS A 7 -23.66 -44.65 -43.87
N LEU A 8 -23.09 -45.66 -43.20
CA LEU A 8 -23.35 -47.11 -43.39
C LEU A 8 -22.60 -47.88 -42.28
N PHE A 9 -23.29 -48.40 -41.24
CA PHE A 9 -23.86 -49.76 -41.07
C PHE A 9 -22.87 -50.93 -41.19
N VAL A 10 -22.74 -51.78 -40.14
CA VAL A 10 -22.87 -53.26 -40.15
C VAL A 10 -23.08 -53.77 -38.71
N ALA A 11 -23.96 -54.77 -38.59
CA ALA A 11 -24.52 -55.41 -37.40
C ALA A 11 -23.75 -56.66 -36.92
N ALA A 12 -24.05 -57.16 -35.71
CA ALA A 12 -24.34 -58.59 -35.45
C ALA A 12 -24.73 -58.87 -33.97
N LEU A 13 -25.86 -59.57 -33.79
CA LEU A 13 -26.30 -60.26 -32.58
C LEU A 13 -25.60 -61.62 -32.41
N LEU A 14 -25.41 -62.11 -31.18
CA LEU A 14 -26.14 -63.28 -30.63
C LEU A 14 -25.57 -63.79 -29.28
N ALA A 15 -26.48 -64.38 -28.52
CA ALA A 15 -26.39 -64.84 -27.13
C ALA A 15 -25.48 -66.06 -26.89
N THR A 16 -25.01 -66.20 -25.65
CA THR A 16 -25.32 -67.37 -24.77
C THR A 16 -24.77 -67.13 -23.37
N ALA A 17 -25.61 -67.39 -22.37
CA ALA A 17 -25.30 -67.31 -20.95
C ALA A 17 -24.98 -68.72 -20.41
N CYS A 18 -23.99 -68.82 -19.52
CA CYS A 18 -23.98 -69.81 -18.43
C CYS A 18 -22.86 -69.50 -17.40
N GLY A 19 -23.26 -69.05 -16.21
CA GLY A 19 -22.81 -69.63 -14.94
C GLY A 19 -21.45 -69.24 -14.31
N LYS A 20 -21.54 -68.36 -13.30
CA LYS A 20 -20.87 -68.38 -11.97
C LYS A 20 -19.33 -68.25 -11.88
N ARG A 21 -18.87 -67.09 -11.40
CA ARG A 21 -18.32 -66.88 -10.03
C ARG A 21 -17.86 -65.44 -9.88
N GLU A 22 -18.37 -64.78 -8.86
CA GLU A 22 -18.04 -63.41 -8.45
C GLU A 22 -16.68 -63.43 -7.72
N PRO A 23 -15.65 -62.68 -8.15
CA PRO A 23 -14.48 -62.44 -7.32
C PRO A 23 -14.74 -61.23 -6.40
N ALA A 24 -14.35 -61.39 -5.14
CA ALA A 24 -14.55 -60.45 -4.05
C ALA A 24 -14.09 -59.02 -4.41
N ARG A 25 -14.94 -58.03 -4.08
CA ARG A 25 -14.54 -56.63 -3.99
C ARG A 25 -13.44 -56.50 -2.92
N GLN A 26 -12.27 -56.04 -3.34
CA GLN A 26 -11.30 -55.48 -2.42
C GLN A 26 -11.65 -53.99 -2.26
N ASP A 27 -12.09 -53.61 -1.07
CA ASP A 27 -12.26 -52.22 -0.72
C ASP A 27 -10.89 -51.51 -0.75
N PRO A 28 -10.78 -50.31 -1.34
CA PRO A 28 -9.56 -49.53 -1.28
C PRO A 28 -9.26 -49.14 0.18
N PRO A 29 -7.99 -49.15 0.61
CA PRO A 29 -7.62 -48.83 1.98
C PRO A 29 -8.05 -47.38 2.30
N PRO A 30 -8.50 -47.12 3.54
CA PRO A 30 -8.95 -45.79 3.93
C PRO A 30 -7.81 -44.79 3.76
N ALA A 31 -8.10 -43.70 3.05
CA ALA A 31 -7.21 -42.56 2.89
C ALA A 31 -6.80 -42.06 4.29
N ALA A 32 -5.54 -42.26 4.64
CA ALA A 32 -4.97 -41.67 5.83
C ALA A 32 -5.06 -40.14 5.70
N ALA A 33 -5.89 -39.54 6.54
CA ALA A 33 -6.00 -38.10 6.67
C ALA A 33 -4.60 -37.53 6.97
N ALA A 34 -4.08 -36.72 6.05
CA ALA A 34 -2.87 -35.95 6.32
C ALA A 34 -3.17 -34.96 7.45
N PRO A 35 -2.38 -34.93 8.53
CA PRO A 35 -2.59 -33.98 9.60
C PRO A 35 -2.35 -32.57 9.07
N THR A 36 -3.39 -31.74 9.12
CA THR A 36 -3.28 -30.29 8.98
C THR A 36 -2.75 -29.74 10.29
N THR A 37 -1.47 -29.97 10.58
CA THR A 37 -0.78 -29.31 11.68
C THR A 37 -0.18 -28.02 11.12
N ALA A 38 -0.92 -26.93 11.31
CA ALA A 38 -0.36 -25.59 11.24
C ALA A 38 0.85 -25.52 12.18
N ALA A 39 1.96 -24.95 11.70
CA ALA A 39 3.13 -24.74 12.54
C ALA A 39 2.73 -23.84 13.73
N PRO A 40 3.06 -24.23 14.98
CA PRO A 40 2.83 -23.38 16.13
C PRO A 40 3.64 -22.09 15.99
N VAL A 41 3.04 -20.96 16.35
CA VAL A 41 3.73 -19.68 16.52
C VAL A 41 4.79 -19.87 17.61
N THR A 42 6.02 -20.17 17.23
CA THR A 42 7.16 -20.16 18.14
C THR A 42 7.34 -18.73 18.63
N LYS A 43 7.36 -18.56 19.95
CA LYS A 43 7.60 -17.30 20.65
C LYS A 43 8.86 -16.63 20.07
N ALA A 44 8.67 -15.57 19.29
CA ALA A 44 9.75 -14.72 18.82
C ALA A 44 10.53 -14.16 20.03
N ALA A 45 11.77 -13.70 19.80
CA ALA A 45 12.50 -12.90 20.80
C ALA A 45 11.54 -11.84 21.37
N PRO A 46 11.59 -11.54 22.69
CA PRO A 46 10.61 -10.66 23.31
C PRO A 46 10.57 -9.33 22.57
N SER A 47 9.49 -9.09 21.84
CA SER A 47 9.22 -7.80 21.23
C SER A 47 9.14 -6.78 22.34
N ILE A 48 9.96 -5.73 22.24
CA ILE A 48 9.88 -4.62 23.19
C ILE A 48 8.68 -3.80 22.78
N GLU A 49 7.77 -3.57 23.72
CA GLU A 49 6.65 -2.65 23.50
C GLU A 49 7.24 -1.25 23.23
N PRO A 50 6.92 -0.62 22.10
CA PRO A 50 7.48 0.67 21.76
C PRO A 50 7.03 1.72 22.80
N PRO A 51 7.90 2.68 23.17
CA PRO A 51 7.65 3.59 24.30
C PRO A 51 6.67 4.72 23.94
N PHE A 52 5.67 4.47 23.10
CA PHE A 52 4.65 5.45 22.74
C PHE A 52 3.83 5.86 23.97
N LEU A 53 3.58 7.16 24.09
CA LEU A 53 2.74 7.71 25.14
C LEU A 53 1.28 7.67 24.70
N ASP A 54 0.41 7.13 25.57
CA ASP A 54 -1.04 7.22 25.42
C ASP A 54 -1.55 8.57 25.94
N ILE A 55 -1.26 9.63 25.18
CA ILE A 55 -1.70 11.00 25.48
C ILE A 55 -2.18 11.69 24.21
N ALA A 56 -3.16 12.58 24.36
CA ALA A 56 -3.58 13.45 23.27
C ALA A 56 -2.39 14.28 22.73
N PRO A 57 -2.32 14.56 21.41
CA PRO A 57 -1.25 15.36 20.79
C PRO A 57 -0.98 16.69 21.52
N GLU A 58 -2.01 17.39 21.98
CA GLU A 58 -1.91 18.65 22.73
C GLU A 58 -1.06 18.50 24.00
N ARG A 59 -1.27 17.39 24.73
CA ARG A 59 -0.52 17.08 25.95
C ARG A 59 0.92 16.69 25.61
N ALA A 60 1.15 16.04 24.47
CA ALA A 60 2.49 15.73 24.01
C ALA A 60 3.30 16.99 23.69
N PHE A 61 2.70 17.99 23.03
CA PHE A 61 3.38 19.27 22.79
C PHE A 61 3.63 20.05 24.08
N ALA A 62 2.71 20.01 25.05
CA ALA A 62 2.95 20.60 26.37
C ALA A 62 4.15 19.95 27.06
N ARG A 63 4.18 18.62 27.11
CA ARG A 63 5.30 17.86 27.65
C ARG A 63 6.62 18.14 26.91
N ALA A 64 6.59 18.25 25.59
CA ALA A 64 7.76 18.57 24.78
C ALA A 64 8.33 19.96 25.11
N ARG A 65 7.46 20.96 25.38
CA ARG A 65 7.89 22.27 25.89
C ARG A 65 8.55 22.17 27.26
N ASP A 66 7.92 21.43 28.19
CA ASP A 66 8.41 21.30 29.56
C ASP A 66 9.74 20.54 29.63
N GLU A 67 9.90 19.49 28.82
CA GLU A 67 11.13 18.67 28.76
C GLU A 67 12.20 19.22 27.79
N GLY A 68 11.88 20.25 27.00
CA GLY A 68 12.79 20.80 25.99
C GLY A 68 13.06 19.88 24.79
N LYS A 69 12.25 18.84 24.60
CA LYS A 69 12.39 17.78 23.59
C LYS A 69 11.58 18.04 22.32
N LEU A 70 11.86 17.23 21.29
CA LEU A 70 11.05 17.16 20.07
C LEU A 70 9.91 16.15 20.25
N VAL A 71 8.83 16.29 19.48
CA VAL A 71 7.75 15.30 19.39
C VAL A 71 8.03 14.37 18.22
N PHE A 72 7.99 13.06 18.47
CA PHE A 72 7.96 12.03 17.45
C PHE A 72 6.52 11.56 17.32
N LEU A 73 5.83 11.91 16.24
CA LEU A 73 4.44 11.52 16.01
C LEU A 73 4.38 10.48 14.91
N TYR A 74 3.80 9.33 15.20
CA TYR A 74 3.51 8.27 14.25
C TYR A 74 1.99 8.18 14.03
N TRP A 75 1.54 8.29 12.78
CA TRP A 75 0.15 8.11 12.40
C TRP A 75 -0.02 6.84 11.57
N GLY A 76 -0.89 5.94 12.02
CA GLY A 76 -1.09 4.64 11.38
C GLY A 76 -2.47 4.02 11.68
N ALA A 77 -2.66 2.79 11.21
CA ALA A 77 -3.84 2.00 11.49
C ALA A 77 -3.47 0.53 11.68
N ALA A 78 -4.23 -0.22 12.47
CA ALA A 78 -3.93 -1.62 12.78
C ALA A 78 -3.93 -2.54 11.54
N TRP A 79 -4.85 -2.30 10.59
CA TRP A 79 -5.02 -3.11 9.37
C TRP A 79 -3.99 -2.81 8.27
N CYS A 80 -3.20 -1.74 8.40
CA CYS A 80 -2.35 -1.20 7.35
C CYS A 80 -1.06 -2.04 7.19
N PRO A 81 -0.81 -2.69 6.04
CA PRO A 81 0.39 -3.52 5.87
C PRO A 81 1.73 -2.79 6.07
N PRO A 82 2.00 -1.61 5.43
CA PRO A 82 3.27 -0.91 5.65
C PRO A 82 3.41 -0.37 7.09
N CYS A 83 2.29 -0.17 7.80
CA CYS A 83 2.30 0.19 9.21
C CYS A 83 2.81 -0.97 10.08
N ASN A 84 2.43 -2.20 9.74
CA ASN A 84 2.86 -3.40 10.45
C ASN A 84 4.31 -3.78 10.10
N ASP A 85 4.74 -3.55 8.86
CA ASP A 85 6.15 -3.68 8.49
C ASP A 85 7.03 -2.76 9.35
N LEU A 86 6.66 -1.48 9.46
CA LEU A 86 7.35 -0.51 10.32
C LEU A 86 7.36 -0.93 11.81
N LYS A 87 6.27 -1.51 12.31
CA LYS A 87 6.22 -2.04 13.69
C LYS A 87 7.20 -3.20 13.89
N SER A 88 7.26 -4.13 12.94
CA SER A 88 8.19 -5.27 12.97
C SER A 88 9.64 -4.82 12.85
N GLU A 89 9.95 -3.96 11.88
CA GLU A 89 11.32 -3.66 11.49
C GLU A 89 11.96 -2.51 12.27
N VAL A 90 11.15 -1.64 12.86
CA VAL A 90 11.65 -0.45 13.55
C VAL A 90 11.17 -0.41 15.00
N PHE A 91 9.86 -0.38 15.23
CA PHE A 91 9.34 -0.09 16.58
C PHE A 91 9.58 -1.20 17.59
N SER A 92 9.71 -2.45 17.13
CA SER A 92 10.03 -3.59 17.98
C SER A 92 11.51 -3.64 18.43
N LYS A 93 12.39 -2.84 17.80
CA LYS A 93 13.84 -2.94 18.01
C LYS A 93 14.26 -2.17 19.27
N PRO A 94 15.19 -2.70 20.10
CA PRO A 94 15.71 -2.00 21.27
C PRO A 94 16.25 -0.60 20.95
N ARG A 95 16.90 -0.47 19.79
CA ARG A 95 17.45 0.80 19.29
C ARG A 95 16.39 1.89 19.16
N PHE A 96 15.16 1.55 18.77
CA PHE A 96 14.07 2.53 18.70
C PHE A 96 13.74 3.08 20.09
N ALA A 97 13.66 2.23 21.10
CA ALA A 97 13.41 2.67 22.47
C ALA A 97 14.53 3.56 23.02
N GLU A 98 15.79 3.30 22.65
CA GLU A 98 16.91 4.19 22.97
C GLU A 98 16.77 5.56 22.31
N MET A 99 16.49 5.58 21.00
CA MET A 99 16.32 6.82 20.24
C MET A 99 15.21 7.69 20.82
N MET A 100 14.08 7.08 21.24
CA MET A 100 12.92 7.79 21.76
C MET A 100 13.14 8.45 23.13
N ARG A 101 14.25 8.19 23.84
CA ARG A 101 14.57 8.91 25.09
C ARG A 101 14.73 10.41 24.89
N ASP A 102 15.17 10.82 23.70
CA ASP A 102 15.38 12.21 23.30
C ASP A 102 14.09 12.88 22.77
N PHE A 103 12.98 12.14 22.69
CA PHE A 103 11.72 12.58 22.10
C PHE A 103 10.55 12.42 23.07
N VAL A 104 9.43 13.04 22.72
CA VAL A 104 8.09 12.71 23.21
C VAL A 104 7.40 11.87 22.13
N PRO A 105 7.45 10.52 22.21
CA PRO A 105 6.86 9.63 21.21
C PRO A 105 5.34 9.52 21.38
N VAL A 106 4.59 9.73 20.31
CA VAL A 106 3.13 9.68 20.26
C VAL A 106 2.70 8.78 19.10
N HIS A 107 1.85 7.81 19.39
CA HIS A 107 1.11 7.07 18.37
C HIS A 107 -0.28 7.67 18.25
N LEU A 108 -0.57 8.26 17.10
CA LEU A 108 -1.92 8.62 16.70
C LEU A 108 -2.49 7.42 15.94
N ASP A 109 -3.42 6.68 16.56
CA ASP A 109 -4.19 5.68 15.81
C ASP A 109 -5.29 6.39 15.01
N GLY A 110 -5.38 6.09 13.72
CA GLY A 110 -6.35 6.66 12.79
C GLY A 110 -7.83 6.46 13.16
N ASP A 111 -8.15 5.52 14.04
CA ASP A 111 -9.49 5.28 14.58
C ASP A 111 -9.78 5.96 15.93
N THR A 112 -8.79 6.60 16.54
CA THR A 112 -8.97 7.39 17.77
C THR A 112 -9.91 8.55 17.52
N GLU A 113 -10.62 8.99 18.56
CA GLU A 113 -11.43 10.21 18.48
C GLU A 113 -10.58 11.42 18.07
N ASP A 114 -11.10 12.21 17.12
CA ASP A 114 -10.47 13.43 16.58
C ASP A 114 -9.16 13.21 15.81
N ALA A 115 -8.80 11.95 15.51
CA ALA A 115 -7.59 11.62 14.77
C ALA A 115 -7.57 12.23 13.36
N GLN A 116 -8.72 12.34 12.70
CA GLN A 116 -8.79 12.88 11.34
C GLN A 116 -8.69 14.40 11.30
N HIS A 117 -9.18 15.08 12.33
CA HIS A 117 -8.99 16.52 12.50
C HIS A 117 -7.53 16.84 12.86
N THR A 118 -6.94 16.09 13.79
CA THR A 118 -5.50 16.19 14.10
C THR A 118 -4.67 15.95 12.84
N GLY A 119 -5.00 14.91 12.07
CA GLY A 119 -4.30 14.60 10.84
C GLY A 119 -4.39 15.73 9.81
N GLU A 120 -5.57 16.32 9.65
CA GLU A 120 -5.76 17.49 8.79
C GLU A 120 -4.94 18.71 9.25
N ALA A 121 -4.93 19.01 10.55
CA ALA A 121 -4.15 20.12 11.12
C ALA A 121 -2.63 19.95 10.91
N LEU A 122 -2.15 18.71 10.82
CA LEU A 122 -0.76 18.35 10.54
C LEU A 122 -0.51 18.06 9.06
N ALA A 123 -1.49 18.29 8.18
CA ALA A 123 -1.44 17.99 6.76
C ALA A 123 -0.97 16.55 6.46
N VAL A 124 -1.39 15.58 7.28
CA VAL A 124 -1.17 14.16 7.03
C VAL A 124 -2.45 13.54 6.48
N SER A 125 -2.32 12.75 5.41
CA SER A 125 -3.46 12.11 4.75
C SER A 125 -3.25 10.63 4.44
N THR A 126 -2.07 10.06 4.70
CA THR A 126 -1.70 8.68 4.32
C THR A 126 -1.05 7.93 5.47
N TYR A 127 -1.32 6.62 5.55
CA TYR A 127 -0.66 5.73 6.50
C TYR A 127 0.45 4.91 5.83
N PRO A 128 1.53 4.60 6.55
CA PRO A 128 2.00 5.30 7.74
C PRO A 128 2.58 6.69 7.41
N THR A 129 2.48 7.64 8.32
CA THR A 129 3.28 8.88 8.29
C THR A 129 3.97 9.07 9.63
N ILE A 130 5.26 9.43 9.61
CA ILE A 130 6.01 9.87 10.80
C ILE A 130 6.30 11.36 10.66
N LEU A 131 6.07 12.13 11.72
CA LEU A 131 6.47 13.53 11.84
C LEU A 131 7.45 13.71 13.00
N VAL A 132 8.50 14.47 12.74
CA VAL A 132 9.35 15.06 13.77
C VAL A 132 8.97 16.51 13.89
N LEU A 133 8.41 16.86 15.05
CA LEU A 133 7.85 18.18 15.31
C LEU A 133 8.61 18.82 16.45
N GLY A 134 8.84 20.13 16.36
CA GLY A 134 9.29 20.89 17.50
C GLY A 134 8.17 21.17 18.50
N PRO A 135 8.52 21.69 19.70
CA PRO A 135 7.57 21.89 20.78
C PRO A 135 6.55 23.01 20.51
N ALA A 136 6.79 23.84 19.48
CA ALA A 136 5.85 24.85 18.97
C ALA A 136 5.05 24.36 17.74
N ARG A 137 5.05 23.05 17.47
CA ARG A 137 4.37 22.37 16.34
C ARG A 137 4.97 22.65 14.97
N GLU A 138 6.18 23.18 14.91
CA GLU A 138 6.92 23.33 13.67
C GLU A 138 7.34 21.96 13.12
N GLU A 139 7.04 21.68 11.85
CA GLU A 139 7.48 20.46 11.18
C GLU A 139 8.96 20.56 10.80
N LEU A 140 9.76 19.70 11.44
CA LEU A 140 11.19 19.58 11.17
C LEU A 140 11.45 18.55 10.08
N LEU A 141 10.76 17.41 10.13
CA LEU A 141 10.88 16.34 9.15
C LEU A 141 9.61 15.53 9.06
N ARG A 142 9.34 15.02 7.86
CA ARG A 142 8.28 14.05 7.59
C ARG A 142 8.88 12.86 6.89
N LEU A 143 8.56 11.67 7.37
CA LEU A 143 9.02 10.41 6.80
C LEU A 143 7.82 9.56 6.41
N ASN A 144 7.98 8.79 5.34
CA ASN A 144 7.10 7.68 5.05
C ASN A 144 7.53 6.50 5.93
N GLY A 145 6.71 5.45 6.01
CA GLY A 145 7.08 4.26 6.78
C GLY A 145 8.01 3.30 6.07
N SER A 146 8.55 3.64 4.89
CA SER A 146 9.47 2.79 4.14
C SER A 146 10.92 3.03 4.57
N VAL A 147 11.19 2.88 5.88
CA VAL A 147 12.50 3.11 6.51
C VAL A 147 12.90 1.92 7.36
N ASP A 148 14.20 1.61 7.40
CA ASP A 148 14.77 0.72 8.41
C ASP A 148 15.21 1.49 9.67
N ILE A 149 15.66 0.77 10.70
CA ILE A 149 16.06 1.37 11.97
C ILE A 149 17.26 2.33 11.85
N ASP A 150 18.22 2.04 10.98
CA ASP A 150 19.41 2.88 10.79
C ASP A 150 19.08 4.12 9.94
N GLU A 151 18.20 3.99 8.96
CA GLU A 151 17.64 5.07 8.18
C GLU A 151 16.82 6.01 9.06
N LEU A 152 16.00 5.47 9.96
CA LEU A 152 15.31 6.29 10.94
C LEU A 152 16.30 7.02 11.85
N ASP A 153 17.34 6.36 12.37
CA ASP A 153 18.34 7.00 13.22
C ASP A 153 19.04 8.16 12.51
N ARG A 154 19.43 7.96 11.25
CA ARG A 154 20.03 9.02 10.41
C ARG A 154 19.07 10.16 10.12
N ALA A 155 17.81 9.85 9.82
CA ALA A 155 16.78 10.85 9.59
C ALA A 155 16.51 11.69 10.85
N LEU A 156 16.40 11.07 12.02
CA LEU A 156 16.26 11.79 13.29
C LEU A 156 17.51 12.61 13.58
N GLY A 157 18.69 12.04 13.38
CA GLY A 157 19.99 12.71 13.54
C GLY A 157 20.10 13.99 12.72
N ALA A 158 19.57 14.01 11.50
CA ALA A 158 19.60 15.16 10.61
C ALA A 158 18.77 16.36 11.10
N VAL A 159 17.86 16.19 12.07
CA VAL A 159 17.00 17.26 12.59
C VAL A 159 17.08 17.46 14.11
N ARG A 160 18.01 16.77 14.79
CA ARG A 160 18.24 16.94 16.24
C ARG A 160 18.72 18.36 16.58
N GLY A 161 19.42 19.03 15.68
CA GLY A 161 19.72 20.46 15.80
C GLY A 161 18.48 21.30 15.47
N LYS A 162 17.91 22.00 16.46
CA LYS A 162 16.67 22.80 16.29
C LYS A 162 16.71 23.85 15.14
N ALA A 163 17.89 24.18 14.63
CA ALA A 163 18.07 25.06 13.46
C ALA A 163 17.83 24.37 12.11
N GLN A 164 17.65 23.05 12.11
CA GLN A 164 17.51 22.24 10.92
C GLN A 164 16.09 21.72 10.75
N SER A 165 15.48 22.06 9.62
CA SER A 165 14.17 21.58 9.21
C SER A 165 14.13 21.37 7.70
N PHE A 166 13.20 20.54 7.25
CA PHE A 166 12.91 20.34 5.84
C PHE A 166 12.65 21.67 5.13
N ARG A 167 11.85 22.56 5.73
CA ARG A 167 11.54 23.87 5.12
C ARG A 167 12.79 24.76 4.99
N ALA A 168 13.66 24.78 6.00
CA ALA A 168 14.92 25.53 5.92
C ALA A 168 15.88 24.93 4.88
N ALA A 169 15.99 23.60 4.82
CA ALA A 169 16.79 22.91 3.82
C ALA A 169 16.26 23.16 2.39
N ALA A 170 14.94 23.14 2.19
CA ALA A 170 14.31 23.45 0.90
C ALA A 170 14.53 24.92 0.50
N ALA A 171 14.49 25.86 1.44
CA ALA A 171 14.82 27.26 1.16
C ALA A 171 16.28 27.44 0.72
N ARG A 172 17.23 26.79 1.42
CA ARG A 172 18.66 26.80 1.02
C ARG A 172 18.91 26.09 -0.30
N LEU A 173 18.13 25.06 -0.63
CA LEU A 173 18.11 24.43 -1.94
C LEU A 173 17.64 25.42 -3.01
N ASP A 174 16.56 26.17 -2.76
CA ASP A 174 16.05 27.19 -3.68
C ASP A 174 17.12 28.27 -3.96
N GLU A 175 17.87 28.68 -2.94
CA GLU A 175 19.05 29.58 -3.03
C GLU A 175 20.29 28.96 -3.72
N GLY A 176 20.27 27.64 -3.99
CA GLY A 176 21.36 26.92 -4.67
C GLY A 176 22.58 26.64 -3.80
N LYS A 177 22.45 26.68 -2.47
CA LYS A 177 23.55 26.49 -1.52
C LYS A 177 23.18 25.55 -0.36
N PRO A 178 22.59 24.36 -0.60
CA PRO A 178 22.34 23.42 0.49
C PRO A 178 23.66 22.90 1.07
N SER A 179 23.72 22.79 2.38
CA SER A 179 24.81 22.09 3.07
C SER A 179 24.68 20.58 2.92
N ALA A 180 25.72 19.83 3.31
CA ALA A 180 25.63 18.36 3.39
C ALA A 180 24.55 17.89 4.39
N GLU A 181 24.28 18.68 5.43
CA GLU A 181 23.21 18.37 6.38
C GLU A 181 21.83 18.60 5.75
N ASP A 182 21.67 19.68 4.99
CA ASP A 182 20.44 19.94 4.23
C ASP A 182 20.17 18.80 3.25
N CYS A 183 21.20 18.33 2.54
CA CYS A 183 21.12 17.17 1.67
C CYS A 183 20.61 15.91 2.40
N ARG A 184 21.09 15.62 3.61
CA ARG A 184 20.59 14.50 4.42
C ARG A 184 19.12 14.67 4.80
N THR A 185 18.73 15.88 5.20
CA THR A 185 17.34 16.19 5.56
C THR A 185 16.40 16.02 4.36
N LEU A 186 16.79 16.57 3.21
CA LEU A 186 16.03 16.47 1.97
C LEU A 186 15.96 15.03 1.46
N ALA A 187 17.03 14.24 1.58
CA ALA A 187 17.03 12.85 1.13
C ALA A 187 16.07 11.97 1.93
N HIS A 188 15.96 12.18 3.24
CA HIS A 188 15.08 11.38 4.10
C HIS A 188 13.62 11.85 4.09
N ALA A 189 13.33 13.05 3.58
CA ALA A 189 11.98 13.58 3.59
C ALA A 189 11.01 12.78 2.68
N ALA A 190 9.77 12.61 3.13
CA ALA A 190 8.70 12.02 2.34
C ALA A 190 8.08 13.06 1.39
N TRP A 191 8.79 13.34 0.29
CA TRP A 191 8.40 14.30 -0.74
C TRP A 191 7.00 14.04 -1.31
N GLU A 192 6.61 12.78 -1.39
CA GLU A 192 5.30 12.32 -1.85
C GLU A 192 4.15 12.61 -0.89
N LEU A 193 4.47 12.93 0.37
CA LEU A 193 3.50 13.22 1.44
C LEU A 193 3.46 14.71 1.83
N LEU A 194 4.13 15.57 1.05
CA LEU A 194 4.10 17.01 1.27
C LEU A 194 2.74 17.61 0.84
N PRO A 195 2.25 18.64 1.53
CA PRO A 195 1.00 19.31 1.18
C PRO A 195 1.12 19.99 -0.19
N GLU A 196 0.23 19.64 -1.13
CA GLU A 196 0.26 20.12 -2.52
C GLU A 196 0.06 21.64 -2.63
N GLU A 197 -0.61 22.27 -1.67
CA GLU A 197 -0.82 23.72 -1.61
C GLU A 197 0.51 24.49 -1.44
N VAL A 198 1.49 23.87 -0.77
CA VAL A 198 2.81 24.47 -0.49
C VAL A 198 3.88 23.91 -1.43
N PHE A 199 3.77 22.62 -1.75
CA PHE A 199 4.68 21.88 -2.61
C PHE A 199 3.90 21.20 -3.75
N PRO A 200 3.49 21.96 -4.78
CA PRO A 200 2.87 21.35 -5.96
C PRO A 200 3.77 20.27 -6.55
N ARG A 201 3.20 19.19 -7.08
CA ARG A 201 3.98 18.02 -7.58
C ARG A 201 5.06 18.39 -8.59
N ALA A 202 4.80 19.36 -9.48
CA ALA A 202 5.81 19.84 -10.42
C ALA A 202 7.03 20.45 -9.69
N ARG A 203 6.81 21.23 -8.62
CA ARG A 203 7.87 21.76 -7.77
C ARG A 203 8.63 20.64 -7.07
N VAL A 204 7.94 19.63 -6.55
CA VAL A 204 8.56 18.46 -5.89
C VAL A 204 9.53 17.75 -6.85
N LEU A 205 9.08 17.43 -8.06
CA LEU A 205 9.91 16.75 -9.06
C LEU A 205 11.18 17.56 -9.41
N LEU A 206 11.04 18.87 -9.62
CA LEU A 206 12.17 19.74 -9.95
C LEU A 206 13.12 19.95 -8.76
N ALA A 207 12.59 20.04 -7.53
CA ALA A 207 13.39 20.16 -6.32
C ALA A 207 14.19 18.89 -6.04
N LEU A 208 13.60 17.71 -6.21
CA LEU A 208 14.29 16.43 -6.11
C LEU A 208 15.46 16.34 -7.10
N ARG A 209 15.21 16.67 -8.38
CA ARG A 209 16.26 16.71 -9.41
C ARG A 209 17.38 17.67 -9.03
N LYS A 210 17.05 18.91 -8.66
CA LYS A 210 18.03 19.91 -8.21
C LYS A 210 18.84 19.42 -7.02
N THR A 211 18.20 18.75 -6.06
CA THR A 211 18.89 18.19 -4.87
C THR A 211 19.94 17.16 -5.28
N ILE A 212 19.62 16.24 -6.20
CA ILE A 212 20.56 15.22 -6.69
C ILE A 212 21.77 15.84 -7.40
N GLU A 213 21.56 16.95 -8.12
CA GLU A 213 22.60 17.69 -8.84
C GLU A 213 23.57 18.43 -7.89
N VAL A 214 23.06 19.08 -6.85
CA VAL A 214 23.86 19.94 -5.96
C VAL A 214 24.47 19.20 -4.78
N CYS A 215 23.89 18.07 -4.35
CA CYS A 215 24.41 17.33 -3.20
C CYS A 215 25.74 16.65 -3.53
N PRO A 216 26.69 16.60 -2.58
CA PRO A 216 28.03 16.04 -2.81
C PRO A 216 27.98 14.64 -3.43
N SER A 217 28.81 14.38 -4.43
CA SER A 217 28.87 13.09 -5.12
C SER A 217 29.28 11.94 -4.20
N THR A 218 29.93 12.23 -3.07
CA THR A 218 30.28 11.27 -2.02
C THR A 218 29.07 10.79 -1.20
N MET A 219 27.93 11.49 -1.24
CA MET A 219 26.69 11.11 -0.57
C MET A 219 25.88 10.15 -1.45
N ILE A 220 26.51 9.03 -1.83
CA ILE A 220 25.94 8.08 -2.80
C ILE A 220 24.57 7.57 -2.32
N ARG A 221 24.45 7.22 -1.03
CA ARG A 221 23.23 6.67 -0.46
C ARG A 221 22.07 7.67 -0.50
N GLU A 222 22.30 8.91 -0.05
CA GLU A 222 21.28 9.97 -0.06
C GLU A 222 20.88 10.34 -1.49
N ARG A 223 21.83 10.43 -2.42
CA ARG A 223 21.54 10.70 -3.83
C ARG A 223 20.77 9.55 -4.48
N ALA A 224 21.05 8.29 -4.13
CA ALA A 224 20.30 7.13 -4.61
C ALA A 224 18.86 7.14 -4.06
N LEU A 225 18.65 7.46 -2.79
CA LEU A 225 17.31 7.59 -2.19
C LEU A 225 16.49 8.70 -2.88
N LEU A 226 17.12 9.86 -3.14
CA LEU A 226 16.50 10.96 -3.88
C LEU A 226 16.18 10.55 -5.33
N ALA A 227 17.11 9.88 -6.02
CA ALA A 227 16.91 9.37 -7.37
C ALA A 227 15.76 8.36 -7.43
N GLY A 228 15.68 7.44 -6.46
CA GLY A 228 14.58 6.50 -6.31
C GLY A 228 13.23 7.20 -6.14
N THR A 229 13.18 8.21 -5.28
CA THR A 229 11.96 9.02 -5.05
C THR A 229 11.56 9.79 -6.31
N LEU A 230 12.51 10.45 -6.98
CA LEU A 230 12.28 11.21 -8.22
C LEU A 230 11.73 10.33 -9.33
N LEU A 231 12.41 9.22 -9.62
CA LEU A 231 12.01 8.28 -10.67
C LEU A 231 10.68 7.63 -10.37
N GLY A 232 10.43 7.29 -9.10
CA GLY A 232 9.13 6.81 -8.64
C GLY A 232 8.02 7.82 -8.93
N LEU A 233 8.16 9.07 -8.49
CA LEU A 233 7.11 10.08 -8.67
C LEU A 233 6.91 10.43 -10.15
N ALA A 234 7.99 10.64 -10.90
CA ALA A 234 7.92 10.97 -12.33
C ALA A 234 7.20 9.85 -13.11
N SER A 235 7.57 8.60 -12.89
CA SER A 235 6.95 7.46 -13.59
C SER A 235 5.50 7.20 -13.17
N ALA A 236 5.13 7.46 -11.90
CA ALA A 236 3.76 7.28 -11.39
C ALA A 236 2.80 8.27 -12.05
N HIS A 237 3.28 9.50 -12.25
CA HIS A 237 2.47 10.61 -12.75
C HIS A 237 2.77 10.97 -14.20
N ARG A 238 3.48 10.11 -14.96
CA ARG A 238 3.86 10.37 -16.36
C ARG A 238 2.70 10.64 -17.31
N ARG A 239 1.48 10.20 -16.93
CA ARG A 239 0.24 10.41 -17.70
C ARG A 239 -0.55 11.64 -17.25
N ASP A 240 -0.09 12.33 -16.22
CA ASP A 240 -0.72 13.56 -15.74
C ASP A 240 -0.30 14.72 -16.66
N PRO A 241 -1.24 15.31 -17.44
CA PRO A 241 -0.91 16.39 -18.36
C PRO A 241 -0.39 17.64 -17.64
N THR A 242 -0.75 17.84 -16.36
CA THR A 242 -0.28 18.98 -15.56
C THR A 242 1.20 18.86 -15.20
N LEU A 243 1.77 17.64 -15.28
CA LEU A 243 3.17 17.34 -14.96
C LEU A 243 4.01 16.96 -16.17
N ALA A 244 3.47 17.09 -17.38
CA ALA A 244 4.15 16.70 -18.62
C ALA A 244 5.50 17.40 -18.78
N GLU A 245 5.56 18.71 -18.51
CA GLU A 245 6.80 19.49 -18.64
C GLU A 245 7.87 19.05 -17.63
N ALA A 246 7.48 18.91 -16.36
CA ALA A 246 8.41 18.48 -15.31
C ALA A 246 8.97 17.09 -15.60
N THR A 247 8.12 16.15 -16.03
CA THR A 247 8.52 14.79 -16.40
C THR A 247 9.46 14.78 -17.61
N ARG A 248 9.18 15.58 -18.64
CA ARG A 248 9.97 15.69 -19.86
C ARG A 248 11.41 16.16 -19.61
N VAL A 249 11.61 17.03 -18.62
CA VAL A 249 12.94 17.51 -18.23
C VAL A 249 13.75 16.44 -17.48
N ILE A 250 13.09 15.50 -16.82
CA ILE A 250 13.74 14.41 -16.06
C ILE A 250 14.11 13.22 -16.94
N GLU A 251 13.28 12.93 -17.95
CA GLU A 251 13.43 11.74 -18.80
C GLU A 251 14.86 11.51 -19.36
N PRO A 252 15.58 12.53 -19.86
CA PRO A 252 16.94 12.35 -20.37
C PRO A 252 17.95 11.86 -19.32
N ASP A 253 17.72 12.19 -18.04
CA ASP A 253 18.59 11.82 -16.92
C ASP A 253 18.20 10.46 -16.31
N ALA A 254 17.06 9.88 -16.70
CA ALA A 254 16.48 8.78 -15.95
C ALA A 254 17.37 7.52 -15.91
N LEU A 255 18.08 7.20 -17.00
CA LEU A 255 19.00 6.06 -17.04
C LEU A 255 20.26 6.30 -16.18
N SER A 256 20.78 7.52 -16.12
CA SER A 256 21.94 7.84 -15.27
C SER A 256 21.57 7.85 -13.79
N LEU A 257 20.34 8.28 -13.46
CA LEU A 257 19.77 8.16 -12.12
C LEU A 257 19.56 6.69 -11.71
N LEU A 258 19.17 5.81 -12.63
CA LEU A 258 19.14 4.37 -12.37
C LEU A 258 20.54 3.78 -12.17
N ASP A 259 21.53 4.21 -12.94
CA ASP A 259 22.92 3.79 -12.73
C ASP A 259 23.46 4.21 -11.35
N LEU A 260 23.03 5.37 -10.84
CA LEU A 260 23.30 5.77 -9.46
C LEU A 260 22.60 4.86 -8.44
N VAL A 261 21.34 4.49 -8.67
CA VAL A 261 20.63 3.55 -7.78
C VAL A 261 21.31 2.17 -7.76
N PHE A 262 21.83 1.72 -8.90
CA PHE A 262 22.48 0.41 -9.05
C PHE A 262 24.00 0.44 -8.86
N SER A 263 24.58 1.56 -8.38
CA SER A 263 26.04 1.73 -8.30
C SER A 263 26.69 0.72 -7.36
N ASP A 264 26.02 0.43 -6.23
CA ASP A 264 26.48 -0.50 -5.21
C ASP A 264 25.30 -1.03 -4.36
N PRO A 265 25.52 -2.05 -3.49
CA PRO A 265 24.48 -2.61 -2.66
C PRO A 265 23.84 -1.64 -1.66
N GLU A 266 24.55 -0.63 -1.16
CA GLU A 266 24.00 0.36 -0.21
C GLU A 266 23.12 1.40 -0.91
N ALA A 267 23.52 1.83 -2.11
CA ALA A 267 22.68 2.66 -2.99
C ALA A 267 21.38 1.93 -3.35
N THR A 268 21.50 0.66 -3.72
CA THR A 268 20.36 -0.21 -4.03
C THR A 268 19.44 -0.38 -2.81
N TRP A 269 20.02 -0.59 -1.63
CA TRP A 269 19.29 -0.73 -0.38
C TRP A 269 18.51 0.54 -0.02
N ALA A 270 19.12 1.72 -0.13
CA ALA A 270 18.46 2.98 0.17
C ALA A 270 17.31 3.27 -0.82
N ALA A 271 17.46 2.89 -2.09
CA ALA A 271 16.42 3.05 -3.10
C ALA A 271 15.51 1.81 -3.25
N ARG A 272 15.51 0.88 -2.29
CA ARG A 272 14.81 -0.42 -2.40
C ARG A 272 13.33 -0.32 -2.74
N ALA A 273 12.65 0.74 -2.29
CA ALA A 273 11.25 0.99 -2.61
C ALA A 273 11.03 1.19 -4.13
N LEU A 274 11.96 1.88 -4.83
CA LEU A 274 11.94 1.96 -6.29
C LEU A 274 12.11 0.55 -6.89
N VAL A 275 13.16 -0.15 -6.47
CA VAL A 275 13.55 -1.46 -7.04
C VAL A 275 12.43 -2.49 -6.90
N ASN A 276 11.79 -2.55 -5.73
CA ASN A 276 10.75 -3.54 -5.42
C ASN A 276 9.40 -3.24 -6.09
N HIS A 277 9.06 -1.97 -6.34
CA HIS A 277 7.68 -1.61 -6.66
C HIS A 277 7.49 -0.90 -7.99
N ARG A 278 8.54 -0.40 -8.65
CA ARG A 278 8.39 0.52 -9.79
C ARG A 278 8.96 0.01 -11.12
N ALA A 279 9.36 -1.26 -11.21
CA ALA A 279 9.97 -1.80 -12.43
C ALA A 279 9.01 -1.72 -13.64
N ALA A 280 7.73 -2.06 -13.46
CA ALA A 280 6.73 -1.97 -14.53
C ALA A 280 6.51 -0.53 -15.04
N ASP A 281 6.45 0.46 -14.13
CA ASP A 281 6.26 1.86 -14.50
C ASP A 281 7.45 2.41 -15.29
N LEU A 282 8.66 2.10 -14.83
CA LEU A 282 9.90 2.53 -15.47
C LEU A 282 10.11 1.82 -16.81
N ALA A 283 9.73 0.55 -16.93
CA ALA A 283 9.77 -0.18 -18.20
C ALA A 283 8.84 0.45 -19.24
N ALA A 284 7.60 0.73 -18.84
CA ALA A 284 6.63 1.39 -19.70
C ALA A 284 7.02 2.83 -20.09
N TRP A 285 7.79 3.53 -19.25
CA TRP A 285 8.22 4.90 -19.52
C TRP A 285 9.50 4.96 -20.38
N LEU A 286 10.58 4.29 -19.94
CA LEU A 286 11.92 4.45 -20.52
C LEU A 286 12.21 3.47 -21.66
N ALA A 287 11.42 2.40 -21.78
CA ALA A 287 11.65 1.36 -22.77
C ALA A 287 10.33 0.84 -23.38
N PRO A 288 9.52 1.70 -24.03
CA PRO A 288 8.21 1.31 -24.56
C PRO A 288 8.29 0.19 -25.62
N ASP A 289 9.42 0.05 -26.33
CA ASP A 289 9.70 -1.17 -27.13
C ASP A 289 10.56 -2.15 -26.31
N PRO A 290 9.98 -3.27 -25.82
CA PRO A 290 10.71 -4.27 -25.05
C PRO A 290 11.79 -5.02 -25.86
N ARG A 291 11.87 -4.84 -27.18
CA ARG A 291 12.89 -5.49 -28.03
C ARG A 291 14.19 -4.69 -28.17
N ALA A 292 14.23 -3.46 -27.66
CA ALA A 292 15.42 -2.62 -27.74
C ALA A 292 16.59 -3.22 -26.93
N ALA A 293 17.80 -3.23 -27.49
CA ALA A 293 18.98 -3.75 -26.78
C ALA A 293 19.27 -2.99 -25.47
N ALA A 294 18.98 -1.69 -25.43
CA ALA A 294 19.07 -0.88 -24.22
C ALA A 294 18.20 -1.47 -23.09
N PHE A 295 16.99 -1.96 -23.42
CA PHE A 295 16.08 -2.57 -22.45
C PHE A 295 16.67 -3.78 -21.75
N ALA A 296 17.26 -4.70 -22.51
CA ALA A 296 17.88 -5.89 -21.98
C ALA A 296 19.02 -5.59 -20.98
N SER A 297 19.83 -4.56 -21.27
CA SER A 297 20.95 -4.16 -20.42
C SER A 297 20.48 -3.64 -19.05
N TRP A 298 19.55 -2.69 -19.02
CA TRP A 298 19.09 -2.13 -17.74
C TRP A 298 18.15 -3.08 -16.98
N LYS A 299 17.35 -3.92 -17.67
CA LYS A 299 16.62 -5.03 -17.06
C LYS A 299 17.57 -5.96 -16.29
N THR A 300 18.72 -6.30 -16.88
CA THR A 300 19.73 -7.14 -16.21
C THR A 300 20.27 -6.48 -14.94
N LYS A 301 20.59 -5.19 -14.98
CA LYS A 301 21.02 -4.42 -13.80
C LYS A 301 19.94 -4.39 -12.72
N TRP A 302 18.68 -4.16 -13.09
CA TRP A 302 17.56 -4.14 -12.15
C TRP A 302 17.35 -5.50 -11.48
N LEU A 303 17.38 -6.59 -12.24
CA LEU A 303 17.23 -7.93 -11.69
C LEU A 303 18.41 -8.32 -10.78
N ALA A 304 19.62 -7.84 -11.06
CA ALA A 304 20.77 -7.98 -10.16
C ALA A 304 20.59 -7.18 -8.86
N ALA A 305 20.08 -5.96 -8.94
CA ALA A 305 19.75 -5.14 -7.77
C ALA A 305 18.67 -5.80 -6.91
N ALA A 306 17.60 -6.32 -7.53
CA ALA A 306 16.55 -7.08 -6.85
C ALA A 306 17.12 -8.35 -6.19
N ALA A 307 18.01 -9.08 -6.87
CA ALA A 307 18.70 -10.24 -6.27
C ALA A 307 19.55 -9.85 -5.06
N SER A 308 20.26 -8.72 -5.11
CA SER A 308 21.02 -8.17 -3.99
C SER A 308 20.12 -7.91 -2.77
N LEU A 309 18.94 -7.30 -2.97
CA LEU A 309 17.94 -7.11 -1.92
C LEU A 309 17.46 -8.42 -1.31
N ARG A 310 17.22 -9.45 -2.14
CA ARG A 310 16.81 -10.79 -1.67
C ARG A 310 17.87 -11.47 -0.80
N SER A 311 19.15 -11.24 -1.09
CA SER A 311 20.26 -11.87 -0.35
C SER A 311 20.78 -11.04 0.83
N ARG A 312 20.31 -9.80 1.00
CA ARG A 312 20.85 -8.89 2.02
C ARG A 312 20.54 -9.40 3.43
N GLU A 313 21.58 -9.46 4.26
CA GLU A 313 21.45 -9.72 5.68
C GLU A 313 20.69 -8.58 6.37
N GLY A 314 19.73 -8.92 7.24
CA GLY A 314 18.89 -7.93 7.92
C GLY A 314 17.76 -7.35 7.08
N ALA A 315 17.60 -7.72 5.80
CA ALA A 315 16.41 -7.39 5.04
C ALA A 315 15.18 -8.14 5.58
N SER A 316 14.06 -7.43 5.72
CA SER A 316 12.81 -8.03 6.18
C SER A 316 12.32 -9.10 5.20
N VAL A 317 11.50 -10.03 5.71
CA VAL A 317 10.87 -11.07 4.90
C VAL A 317 10.08 -10.46 3.74
N ASP A 318 9.36 -9.37 4.00
CA ASP A 318 8.57 -8.66 3.00
C ASP A 318 9.45 -8.01 1.92
N VAL A 319 10.54 -7.32 2.30
CA VAL A 319 11.47 -6.71 1.34
C VAL A 319 12.07 -7.75 0.39
N ARG A 320 12.47 -8.91 0.92
CA ARG A 320 13.01 -10.01 0.10
C ARG A 320 11.93 -10.62 -0.80
N LEU A 321 10.70 -10.77 -0.31
CA LEU A 321 9.59 -11.28 -1.12
C LEU A 321 9.22 -10.31 -2.25
N ALA A 322 9.10 -9.01 -1.95
CA ALA A 322 8.77 -7.97 -2.91
C ALA A 322 9.82 -7.85 -4.04
N ALA A 323 11.09 -8.15 -3.75
CA ALA A 323 12.17 -8.20 -4.74
C ALA A 323 12.06 -9.36 -5.76
N VAL A 324 11.01 -10.19 -5.69
CA VAL A 324 10.63 -11.13 -6.78
C VAL A 324 9.74 -10.44 -7.82
N GLY A 325 9.01 -9.40 -7.43
CA GLY A 325 8.08 -8.64 -8.26
C GLY A 325 8.66 -8.14 -9.59
N PRO A 326 9.90 -7.59 -9.64
CA PRO A 326 10.50 -7.09 -10.87
C PRO A 326 10.59 -8.13 -12.00
N SER A 327 10.80 -9.41 -11.69
CA SER A 327 10.80 -10.48 -12.69
C SER A 327 9.44 -10.61 -13.38
N ILE A 328 8.35 -10.46 -12.62
CA ILE A 328 6.98 -10.47 -13.15
C ILE A 328 6.71 -9.19 -13.96
N ASP A 329 7.15 -8.02 -13.45
CA ASP A 329 7.00 -6.74 -14.13
C ASP A 329 7.64 -6.74 -15.52
N PHE A 330 8.90 -7.16 -15.62
CA PHE A 330 9.59 -7.20 -16.90
C PHE A 330 9.00 -8.24 -17.84
N PHE A 331 8.62 -9.42 -17.33
CA PHE A 331 7.93 -10.40 -18.15
C PHE A 331 6.63 -9.82 -18.74
N ARG A 332 5.81 -9.14 -17.93
CA ARG A 332 4.55 -8.52 -18.39
C ARG A 332 4.78 -7.34 -19.33
N HIS A 333 5.92 -6.66 -19.24
CA HIS A 333 6.29 -5.64 -20.21
C HIS A 333 6.68 -6.24 -21.57
N GLU A 334 7.37 -7.38 -21.57
CA GLU A 334 7.77 -8.11 -22.78
C GLU A 334 6.60 -8.88 -23.42
N ASP A 335 5.73 -9.46 -22.60
CA ASP A 335 4.58 -10.27 -23.00
C ASP A 335 3.35 -9.95 -22.13
N PRO A 336 2.61 -8.87 -22.46
CA PRO A 336 1.50 -8.38 -21.65
C PRO A 336 0.36 -9.39 -21.45
N THR A 337 0.09 -10.22 -22.46
CA THR A 337 -1.06 -11.13 -22.48
C THR A 337 -0.70 -12.60 -22.39
N GLY A 338 0.56 -12.97 -22.63
CA GLY A 338 0.96 -14.36 -22.64
C GLY A 338 0.95 -15.02 -21.26
N PRO A 339 0.99 -16.37 -21.24
CA PRO A 339 1.00 -17.13 -20.01
C PRO A 339 2.33 -16.93 -19.28
N VAL A 340 2.29 -16.79 -17.95
CA VAL A 340 3.51 -16.71 -17.14
C VAL A 340 4.31 -18.01 -17.29
N PRO A 341 5.62 -17.93 -17.60
CA PRO A 341 6.46 -19.11 -17.75
C PRO A 341 6.46 -19.97 -16.48
N ALA A 342 6.42 -21.30 -16.66
CA ALA A 342 6.39 -22.23 -15.53
C ALA A 342 7.53 -22.02 -14.52
N PRO A 343 8.80 -21.73 -14.93
CA PRO A 343 9.87 -21.42 -13.97
C PRO A 343 9.60 -20.17 -13.13
N LEU A 344 9.09 -19.09 -13.74
CA LEU A 344 8.77 -17.85 -13.02
C LEU A 344 7.58 -18.05 -12.07
N ARG A 345 6.55 -18.79 -12.51
CA ARG A 345 5.44 -19.17 -11.63
C ARG A 345 5.92 -20.00 -10.43
N ALA A 346 6.82 -20.96 -10.66
CA ALA A 346 7.38 -21.80 -9.61
C ALA A 346 8.25 -21.00 -8.61
N GLU A 347 9.05 -20.04 -9.09
CA GLU A 347 9.83 -19.13 -8.25
C GLU A 347 8.92 -18.32 -7.32
N VAL A 348 7.86 -17.72 -7.85
CA VAL A 348 6.90 -16.93 -7.05
C VAL A 348 6.18 -17.78 -6.01
N LEU A 349 5.75 -18.99 -6.37
CA LEU A 349 5.14 -19.93 -5.42
C LEU A 349 6.10 -20.31 -4.29
N ALA A 350 7.36 -20.62 -4.64
CA ALA A 350 8.38 -20.98 -3.66
C ALA A 350 8.69 -19.81 -2.73
N ALA A 351 8.85 -18.60 -3.27
CA ALA A 351 9.12 -17.39 -2.50
C ALA A 351 7.96 -17.04 -1.56
N ALA A 352 6.72 -17.06 -2.04
CA ALA A 352 5.54 -16.80 -1.23
C ALA A 352 5.39 -17.83 -0.09
N SER A 353 5.58 -19.11 -0.39
CA SER A 353 5.50 -20.18 0.61
C SER A 353 6.63 -20.11 1.64
N ALA A 354 7.85 -19.75 1.22
CA ALA A 354 8.97 -19.54 2.14
C ALA A 354 8.72 -18.34 3.07
N ALA A 355 8.31 -17.21 2.50
CA ALA A 355 8.02 -16.00 3.25
C ALA A 355 6.89 -16.22 4.27
N GLU A 356 5.81 -16.91 3.89
CA GLU A 356 4.72 -17.25 4.81
C GLU A 356 5.19 -18.09 6.02
N ARG A 357 6.13 -19.02 5.83
CA ARG A 357 6.71 -19.84 6.91
C ARG A 357 7.66 -19.05 7.81
N GLU A 358 8.31 -18.04 7.25
CA GLU A 358 9.30 -17.24 7.95
C GLU A 358 8.66 -16.12 8.78
N ALA A 359 7.57 -15.52 8.31
CA ALA A 359 6.80 -14.51 9.04
C ALA A 359 6.12 -15.12 10.27
N ARG A 360 6.61 -14.80 11.46
CA ARG A 360 6.21 -15.46 12.73
C ARG A 360 5.35 -14.57 13.61
N THR A 361 5.55 -13.26 13.57
CA THR A 361 4.77 -12.29 14.34
C THR A 361 3.52 -11.86 13.58
N LYS A 362 2.52 -11.32 14.29
CA LYS A 362 1.32 -10.80 13.63
C LYS A 362 1.69 -9.66 12.67
N GLU A 363 2.60 -8.78 13.09
CA GLU A 363 3.06 -7.64 12.29
C GLU A 363 3.74 -8.07 10.98
N GLU A 364 4.70 -9.00 11.03
CA GLU A 364 5.35 -9.52 9.82
C GLU A 364 4.35 -10.17 8.86
N ARG A 365 3.36 -10.91 9.39
CA ARG A 365 2.37 -11.58 8.57
C ARG A 365 1.48 -10.60 7.80
N TYR A 366 1.17 -9.43 8.36
CA TYR A 366 0.39 -8.41 7.65
C TYR A 366 1.06 -7.96 6.36
N SER A 367 2.34 -7.62 6.38
CA SER A 367 3.07 -7.20 5.17
C SER A 367 3.27 -8.40 4.24
N VAL A 368 3.81 -9.50 4.76
CA VAL A 368 4.19 -10.68 3.97
C VAL A 368 3.00 -11.33 3.26
N VAL A 369 1.87 -11.56 3.93
CA VAL A 369 0.68 -12.19 3.31
C VAL A 369 0.05 -11.25 2.27
N SER A 370 0.08 -9.94 2.51
CA SER A 370 -0.39 -8.94 1.54
C SER A 370 0.46 -8.99 0.26
N THR A 371 1.78 -8.97 0.39
CA THR A 371 2.71 -9.06 -0.75
C THR A 371 2.63 -10.42 -1.43
N ALA A 372 2.61 -11.52 -0.68
CA ALA A 372 2.54 -12.87 -1.22
C ALA A 372 1.27 -13.09 -2.03
N SER A 373 0.10 -12.75 -1.48
CA SER A 373 -1.18 -12.89 -2.20
C SER A 373 -1.23 -12.04 -3.46
N TYR A 374 -0.66 -10.83 -3.43
CA TYR A 374 -0.52 -9.97 -4.61
C TYR A 374 0.36 -10.63 -5.70
N LEU A 375 1.54 -11.13 -5.35
CA LEU A 375 2.45 -11.77 -6.32
C LEU A 375 1.86 -13.06 -6.89
N LEU A 376 1.22 -13.89 -6.06
CA LEU A 376 0.55 -15.14 -6.48
C LEU A 376 -0.53 -14.87 -7.52
N ARG A 377 -1.37 -13.85 -7.31
CA ARG A 377 -2.40 -13.42 -8.27
C ARG A 377 -1.82 -13.06 -9.62
N ARG A 378 -0.68 -12.37 -9.65
CA ARG A 378 -0.04 -11.92 -10.90
C ARG A 378 0.54 -13.06 -11.74
N VAL A 379 0.79 -14.22 -11.13
CA VAL A 379 1.21 -15.45 -11.82
C VAL A 379 0.10 -16.48 -11.99
N GLY A 380 -1.16 -16.09 -11.76
CA GLY A 380 -2.32 -16.97 -11.89
C GLY A 380 -2.45 -18.05 -10.81
N ALA A 381 -1.67 -17.96 -9.73
CA ALA A 381 -1.76 -18.85 -8.56
C ALA A 381 -2.89 -18.41 -7.61
N HIS A 382 -4.11 -18.33 -8.17
CA HIS A 382 -5.27 -17.78 -7.48
C HIS A 382 -5.76 -18.65 -6.34
N ASP A 383 -5.66 -19.97 -6.45
CA ASP A 383 -6.10 -20.90 -5.40
C ASP A 383 -5.17 -20.81 -4.18
N GLU A 384 -3.86 -20.70 -4.41
CA GLU A 384 -2.85 -20.50 -3.37
C GLU A 384 -3.05 -19.14 -2.67
N ALA A 385 -3.28 -18.08 -3.45
CA ALA A 385 -3.60 -16.76 -2.90
C ALA A 385 -4.89 -16.79 -2.06
N ARG A 386 -5.95 -17.43 -2.57
CA ARG A 386 -7.25 -17.55 -1.88
C ARG A 386 -7.11 -18.29 -0.56
N LYS A 387 -6.41 -19.43 -0.57
CA LYS A 387 -6.17 -20.24 0.63
C LYS A 387 -5.42 -19.46 1.69
N MET A 388 -4.38 -18.73 1.29
CA MET A 388 -3.59 -17.90 2.19
C MET A 388 -4.42 -16.77 2.82
N LEU A 389 -5.20 -16.06 2.00
CA LEU A 389 -6.06 -14.97 2.48
C LEU A 389 -7.17 -15.45 3.42
N LEU A 390 -7.78 -16.62 3.15
CA LEU A 390 -8.78 -17.21 4.05
C LEU A 390 -8.17 -17.60 5.39
N ALA A 391 -7.00 -18.24 5.37
CA ALA A 391 -6.31 -18.63 6.60
C ALA A 391 -5.91 -17.41 7.44
N GLU A 392 -5.50 -16.31 6.80
CA GLU A 392 -5.14 -15.08 7.52
C GLU A 392 -6.38 -14.34 8.04
N ALA A 393 -7.49 -14.34 7.29
CA ALA A 393 -8.76 -13.78 7.73
C ALA A 393 -9.29 -14.44 9.02
N GLU A 394 -9.03 -15.73 9.22
CA GLU A 394 -9.44 -16.45 10.44
C GLU A 394 -8.56 -16.11 11.66
N ARG A 395 -7.31 -15.69 11.44
CA ARG A 395 -6.30 -15.49 12.50
C ARG A 395 -6.14 -14.03 12.93
N SER A 396 -6.43 -13.12 12.01
CA SER A 396 -6.12 -11.70 12.15
C SER A 396 -7.14 -10.94 12.97
N ASP A 397 -6.67 -9.95 13.73
CA ASP A 397 -7.52 -9.01 14.49
C ASP A 397 -8.28 -8.02 13.58
N THR A 398 -7.92 -7.92 12.28
CA THR A 398 -8.61 -7.08 11.29
C THR A 398 -9.07 -7.92 10.09
N PRO A 399 -9.98 -8.88 10.29
CA PRO A 399 -10.41 -9.82 9.24
C PRO A 399 -10.99 -9.12 8.00
N HIS A 400 -11.58 -7.93 8.20
CA HIS A 400 -12.13 -7.09 7.15
C HIS A 400 -11.12 -6.67 6.07
N TYR A 401 -9.84 -6.50 6.42
CA TYR A 401 -8.79 -6.20 5.43
C TYR A 401 -8.60 -7.36 4.45
N TRP A 402 -8.51 -8.58 4.97
CA TRP A 402 -8.36 -9.79 4.18
C TRP A 402 -9.61 -10.12 3.36
N PHE A 403 -10.80 -9.85 3.89
CA PHE A 403 -12.04 -9.95 3.11
C PHE A 403 -12.08 -8.96 1.94
N SER A 404 -11.52 -7.75 2.06
CA SER A 404 -11.37 -6.86 0.90
C SER A 404 -10.44 -7.43 -0.17
N MET A 405 -9.34 -8.05 0.23
CA MET A 405 -8.41 -8.72 -0.70
C MET A 405 -9.06 -9.93 -1.38
N LEU A 406 -9.84 -10.72 -0.64
CA LEU A 406 -10.63 -11.83 -1.18
C LEU A 406 -11.69 -11.33 -2.16
N SER A 407 -12.41 -10.25 -1.83
CA SER A 407 -13.38 -9.64 -2.75
C SER A 407 -12.73 -9.25 -4.08
N ALA A 408 -11.58 -8.59 -4.05
CA ALA A 408 -10.83 -8.22 -5.25
C ALA A 408 -10.36 -9.46 -6.05
N LEU A 409 -9.91 -10.52 -5.36
CA LEU A 409 -9.53 -11.78 -6.00
C LEU A 409 -10.71 -12.46 -6.70
N GLU A 410 -11.86 -12.58 -6.03
CA GLU A 410 -13.06 -13.19 -6.61
C GLU A 410 -13.56 -12.38 -7.81
N GLN A 411 -13.46 -11.05 -7.74
CA GLN A 411 -13.81 -10.16 -8.86
C GLN A 411 -12.92 -10.41 -10.09
N GLU A 412 -11.59 -10.52 -9.89
CA GLU A 412 -10.65 -10.83 -10.98
C GLU A 412 -10.98 -12.16 -11.67
N LEU A 413 -11.54 -13.12 -10.92
CA LEU A 413 -11.92 -14.44 -11.42
C LEU A 413 -13.34 -14.48 -12.01
N GLY A 414 -14.03 -13.34 -12.07
CA GLY A 414 -15.40 -13.23 -12.56
C GLY A 414 -16.45 -13.83 -11.62
N ARG A 415 -16.08 -14.18 -10.38
CA ARG A 415 -16.96 -14.76 -9.36
C ARG A 415 -17.64 -13.65 -8.56
N ILE A 416 -18.56 -12.95 -9.23
CA ILE A 416 -19.11 -11.68 -8.76
C ILE A 416 -19.94 -11.84 -7.47
N GLU A 417 -20.68 -12.93 -7.30
CA GLU A 417 -21.49 -13.14 -6.10
C GLU A 417 -20.61 -13.40 -4.87
N GLU A 418 -19.53 -14.16 -5.03
CA GLU A 418 -18.51 -14.37 -3.99
C GLU A 418 -17.77 -13.06 -3.69
N ALA A 419 -17.43 -12.27 -4.71
CA ALA A 419 -16.82 -10.96 -4.55
C ALA A 419 -17.71 -10.02 -3.73
N ARG A 420 -19.03 -10.00 -4.00
CA ARG A 420 -20.03 -9.25 -3.22
C ARG A 420 -20.12 -9.75 -1.78
N ALA A 421 -20.16 -11.07 -1.58
CA ALA A 421 -20.22 -11.65 -0.24
C ALA A 421 -19.00 -11.25 0.61
N PHE A 422 -17.79 -11.26 0.03
CA PHE A 422 -16.59 -10.80 0.73
C PHE A 422 -16.55 -9.29 0.94
N SER A 423 -17.02 -8.48 -0.03
CA SER A 423 -17.16 -7.03 0.14
C SER A 423 -18.08 -6.69 1.33
N GLN A 424 -19.21 -7.38 1.41
CA GLN A 424 -20.15 -7.26 2.52
C GLN A 424 -19.50 -7.68 3.85
N LYS A 425 -18.84 -8.84 3.92
CA LYS A 425 -18.12 -9.28 5.12
C LYS A 425 -17.06 -8.29 5.56
N ALA A 426 -16.34 -7.68 4.60
CA ALA A 426 -15.35 -6.66 4.89
C ALA A 426 -16.00 -5.42 5.52
N ARG A 427 -17.11 -4.93 4.94
CA ARG A 427 -17.86 -3.79 5.47
C ARG A 427 -18.40 -4.05 6.88
N GLU A 428 -19.00 -5.20 7.09
CA GLU A 428 -19.66 -5.55 8.36
C GLU A 428 -18.65 -5.91 9.47
N GLY A 429 -17.49 -6.46 9.10
CA GLY A 429 -16.41 -6.79 10.02
C GLY A 429 -15.46 -5.62 10.33
N ALA A 430 -15.64 -4.46 9.70
CA ALA A 430 -14.85 -3.27 9.97
C ALA A 430 -15.25 -2.66 11.33
N GLY A 431 -14.33 -2.65 12.29
CA GLY A 431 -14.46 -1.94 13.57
C GLY A 431 -13.72 -0.60 13.55
N GLY A 432 -14.00 0.29 14.50
CA GLY A 432 -13.38 1.63 14.55
C GLY A 432 -14.19 2.72 13.86
N ARG A 433 -13.82 3.99 14.08
CA ARG A 433 -14.59 5.17 13.61
C ARG A 433 -14.33 5.44 12.13
N ALA A 434 -13.08 5.72 11.79
CA ALA A 434 -12.65 6.05 10.42
C ALA A 434 -12.58 4.79 9.55
N THR A 435 -12.19 3.65 10.12
CA THR A 435 -12.16 2.36 9.44
C THR A 435 -13.57 1.96 8.97
N ARG A 436 -14.63 2.13 9.78
CA ARG A 436 -15.99 1.86 9.28
C ARG A 436 -16.37 2.70 8.06
N LEU A 437 -16.06 3.99 8.05
CA LEU A 437 -16.29 4.85 6.88
C LEU A 437 -15.52 4.38 5.66
N GLN A 438 -14.24 4.04 5.81
CA GLN A 438 -13.39 3.54 4.73
C GLN A 438 -13.96 2.28 4.07
N TRP A 439 -14.48 1.32 4.85
CA TRP A 439 -14.98 0.06 4.31
C TRP A 439 -16.38 0.16 3.73
N ILE A 440 -17.26 1.02 4.26
CA ILE A 440 -18.52 1.35 3.59
C ILE A 440 -18.24 2.03 2.25
N ALA A 441 -17.29 2.98 2.21
CA ALA A 441 -16.88 3.62 0.96
C ALA A 441 -16.35 2.59 -0.05
N ASN A 442 -15.46 1.69 0.37
CA ASN A 442 -14.92 0.64 -0.51
C ASN A 442 -16.03 -0.24 -1.11
N ASP A 443 -17.02 -0.64 -0.31
CA ASP A 443 -18.15 -1.44 -0.79
C ASP A 443 -19.01 -0.67 -1.81
N ILE A 444 -19.31 0.61 -1.56
CA ILE A 444 -20.00 1.48 -2.54
C ILE A 444 -19.22 1.57 -3.84
N LEU A 445 -17.90 1.84 -3.76
CA LEU A 445 -17.02 1.96 -4.92
C LEU A 445 -16.97 0.65 -5.73
N PHE A 446 -16.92 -0.48 -5.05
CA PHE A 446 -16.93 -1.80 -5.67
C PHE A 446 -18.26 -2.01 -6.44
N GLN A 447 -19.40 -1.84 -5.77
CA GLN A 447 -20.72 -2.08 -6.38
C GLN A 447 -21.03 -1.14 -7.54
N ALA A 448 -20.60 0.12 -7.46
CA ALA A 448 -20.79 1.12 -8.52
C ALA A 448 -19.99 0.80 -9.79
N LYS A 449 -18.91 0.02 -9.69
CA LYS A 449 -18.04 -0.36 -10.82
C LYS A 449 -18.37 -1.71 -11.44
N LEU A 450 -19.25 -2.50 -10.82
CA LEU A 450 -19.62 -3.81 -11.35
C LEU A 450 -20.34 -3.67 -12.69
N GLN A 451 -19.97 -4.54 -13.64
CA GLN A 451 -20.70 -4.66 -14.90
C GLN A 451 -22.06 -5.34 -14.66
N GLY A 452 -23.09 -4.86 -15.35
CA GLY A 452 -24.46 -5.40 -15.25
C GLY A 452 -25.46 -4.41 -14.65
N PRO A 453 -26.66 -4.88 -14.24
CA PRO A 453 -27.66 -4.02 -13.64
C PRO A 453 -27.17 -3.37 -12.35
N LEU A 454 -27.19 -2.05 -12.30
CA LEU A 454 -26.78 -1.26 -11.14
C LEU A 454 -27.68 -1.55 -9.93
N PRO A 455 -27.14 -1.94 -8.76
CA PRO A 455 -27.93 -2.24 -7.57
C PRO A 455 -28.35 -0.93 -6.86
N ARG A 456 -29.25 -0.17 -7.48
CA ARG A 456 -29.64 1.20 -7.06
C ARG A 456 -30.08 1.27 -5.60
N ALA A 457 -31.04 0.44 -5.19
CA ALA A 457 -31.56 0.45 -3.82
C ALA A 457 -30.46 0.17 -2.78
N TYR A 458 -29.53 -0.72 -3.10
CA TYR A 458 -28.39 -1.03 -2.24
C TYR A 458 -27.44 0.17 -2.13
N LEU A 459 -27.07 0.79 -3.26
CA LEU A 459 -26.19 1.96 -3.28
C LEU A 459 -26.77 3.12 -2.48
N LEU A 460 -28.08 3.38 -2.61
CA LEU A 460 -28.78 4.41 -1.82
C LEU A 460 -28.74 4.10 -0.32
N ALA A 461 -28.99 2.85 0.07
CA ALA A 461 -28.95 2.42 1.47
C ALA A 461 -27.54 2.55 2.07
N GLN A 462 -26.50 2.16 1.34
CA GLN A 462 -25.12 2.29 1.81
C GLN A 462 -24.64 3.73 1.83
N ALA A 463 -25.07 4.56 0.87
CA ALA A 463 -24.81 5.99 0.90
C ALA A 463 -25.41 6.64 2.16
N GLU A 464 -26.68 6.34 2.46
CA GLU A 464 -27.31 6.80 3.71
C GLU A 464 -26.51 6.34 4.93
N ALA A 465 -26.20 5.05 5.05
CA ALA A 465 -25.41 4.52 6.17
C ALA A 465 -24.04 5.20 6.33
N PHE A 466 -23.36 5.48 5.21
CA PHE A 466 -22.08 6.19 5.20
C PHE A 466 -22.21 7.61 5.75
N TYR A 467 -23.16 8.40 5.24
CA TYR A 467 -23.33 9.79 5.66
C TYR A 467 -23.89 9.90 7.09
N GLU A 468 -24.78 9.01 7.51
CA GLU A 468 -25.24 8.92 8.90
C GLU A 468 -24.06 8.69 9.86
N LEU A 469 -23.20 7.73 9.52
CA LEU A 469 -21.99 7.48 10.30
C LEU A 469 -21.09 8.73 10.31
N ALA A 470 -20.81 9.35 9.16
CA ALA A 470 -19.98 10.56 9.09
C ALA A 470 -20.54 11.69 9.96
N MET A 471 -21.85 11.94 9.92
CA MET A 471 -22.53 12.95 10.76
C MET A 471 -22.51 12.61 12.24
N SER A 472 -22.41 11.33 12.62
CA SER A 472 -22.28 10.92 14.02
C SER A 472 -20.89 11.17 14.61
N LEU A 473 -19.85 11.27 13.77
CA LEU A 473 -18.47 11.46 14.20
C LEU A 473 -18.12 12.95 14.28
N GLY A 474 -17.37 13.35 15.32
CA GLY A 474 -16.84 14.71 15.48
C GLY A 474 -16.01 15.15 14.26
N ASP A 475 -15.19 14.24 13.76
CA ASP A 475 -14.22 14.39 12.66
C ASP A 475 -14.66 13.68 11.36
N GLY A 476 -15.96 13.38 11.21
CA GLY A 476 -16.48 12.59 10.08
C GLY A 476 -16.39 13.25 8.70
N PHE A 477 -16.11 14.55 8.64
CA PHE A 477 -15.92 15.33 7.41
C PHE A 477 -14.53 15.98 7.33
N HIS A 478 -13.56 15.45 8.10
CA HIS A 478 -12.20 15.94 8.18
C HIS A 478 -11.19 14.93 7.63
N GLY A 479 -9.99 15.40 7.27
CA GLY A 479 -8.85 14.55 6.90
C GLY A 479 -9.19 13.42 5.91
N ARG A 480 -8.87 12.16 6.27
CA ARG A 480 -9.15 11.00 5.39
C ARG A 480 -10.63 10.70 5.26
N ASN A 481 -11.45 11.05 6.26
CA ASN A 481 -12.90 10.87 6.17
C ASN A 481 -13.48 11.76 5.07
N ARG A 482 -13.04 13.03 4.96
CA ARG A 482 -13.41 13.91 3.84
C ARG A 482 -13.05 13.31 2.49
N ALA A 483 -11.85 12.75 2.37
CA ALA A 483 -11.44 12.07 1.14
C ALA A 483 -12.34 10.88 0.79
N ARG A 484 -12.84 10.12 1.79
CA ARG A 484 -13.83 9.06 1.56
C ARG A 484 -15.17 9.61 1.10
N VAL A 485 -15.61 10.75 1.65
CA VAL A 485 -16.86 11.41 1.24
C VAL A 485 -16.78 11.80 -0.25
N VAL A 486 -15.67 12.39 -0.69
CA VAL A 486 -15.45 12.73 -2.11
C VAL A 486 -15.49 11.48 -2.99
N GLN A 487 -14.86 10.38 -2.55
CA GLN A 487 -14.88 9.12 -3.29
C GLN A 487 -16.29 8.52 -3.40
N VAL A 488 -17.06 8.52 -2.30
CA VAL A 488 -18.44 8.03 -2.28
C VAL A 488 -19.30 8.86 -3.24
N ARG A 489 -19.18 10.20 -3.20
CA ARG A 489 -19.90 11.09 -4.13
C ARG A 489 -19.57 10.78 -5.58
N SER A 490 -18.27 10.64 -5.90
CA SER A 490 -17.81 10.30 -7.24
C SER A 490 -18.32 8.93 -7.69
N ALA A 491 -18.29 7.93 -6.82
CA ALA A 491 -18.81 6.59 -7.11
C ALA A 491 -20.32 6.58 -7.36
N LEU A 492 -21.10 7.39 -6.63
CA LEU A 492 -22.54 7.49 -6.78
C LEU A 492 -22.99 8.30 -8.01
N ALA A 493 -22.08 8.96 -8.73
CA ALA A 493 -22.40 9.67 -9.97
C ALA A 493 -23.03 8.76 -11.05
N VAL A 494 -22.78 7.45 -10.98
CA VAL A 494 -23.41 6.43 -11.83
C VAL A 494 -24.93 6.35 -11.68
N LEU A 495 -25.50 6.90 -10.60
CA LEU A 495 -26.95 6.98 -10.39
C LEU A 495 -27.61 8.09 -11.21
N GLY A 496 -26.86 9.06 -11.73
CA GLY A 496 -27.38 10.17 -12.54
C GLY A 496 -28.56 10.89 -11.88
N ASP A 497 -29.65 11.05 -12.64
CA ASP A 497 -30.88 11.75 -12.20
C ASP A 497 -31.85 10.84 -11.42
N ASP A 498 -31.38 9.76 -10.78
CA ASP A 498 -32.23 8.90 -9.95
C ASP A 498 -33.00 9.74 -8.90
N PRO A 499 -34.34 9.70 -8.88
CA PRO A 499 -35.14 10.51 -7.96
C PRO A 499 -34.86 10.19 -6.49
N GLY A 500 -34.54 8.91 -6.19
CA GLY A 500 -34.16 8.47 -4.86
C GLY A 500 -32.82 9.05 -4.44
N TYR A 501 -31.84 9.10 -5.35
CA TYR A 501 -30.55 9.75 -5.10
C TYR A 501 -30.68 11.25 -4.86
N THR A 502 -31.44 11.95 -5.71
CA THR A 502 -31.70 13.39 -5.55
C THR A 502 -32.38 13.70 -4.21
N LYS A 503 -33.40 12.91 -3.86
CA LYS A 503 -34.11 13.03 -2.57
C LYS A 503 -33.19 12.73 -1.38
N LEU A 504 -32.34 11.71 -1.49
CA LEU A 504 -31.35 11.35 -0.46
C LEU A 504 -30.38 12.52 -0.22
N LEU A 505 -29.77 13.05 -1.28
CA LEU A 505 -28.81 14.16 -1.17
C LEU A 505 -29.45 15.42 -0.57
N SER A 506 -30.68 15.77 -0.98
CA SER A 506 -31.40 16.92 -0.40
C SER A 506 -31.58 16.73 1.10
N ARG A 507 -32.09 15.57 1.52
CA ARG A 507 -32.30 15.26 2.95
C ARG A 507 -30.97 15.30 3.73
N LEU A 508 -29.90 14.73 3.19
CA LEU A 508 -28.59 14.72 3.86
C LEU A 508 -28.02 16.14 3.99
N ARG A 509 -28.18 16.98 2.97
CA ARG A 509 -27.78 18.39 3.00
C ARG A 509 -28.53 19.16 4.09
N ASP A 510 -29.84 18.96 4.22
CA ASP A 510 -30.64 19.60 5.26
C ASP A 510 -30.19 19.16 6.66
N ARG A 511 -29.83 17.88 6.82
CA ARG A 511 -29.32 17.36 8.10
C ARG A 511 -27.97 17.94 8.49
N CYS A 512 -27.12 18.36 7.55
CA CYS A 512 -25.89 19.09 7.90
C CYS A 512 -26.18 20.34 8.75
N ALA A 513 -27.32 21.03 8.54
CA ALA A 513 -27.68 22.22 9.31
C ALA A 513 -27.96 21.93 10.79
N SER A 514 -28.23 20.67 11.15
CA SER A 514 -28.43 20.25 12.54
C SER A 514 -27.13 19.98 13.30
N LEU A 515 -25.98 19.99 12.61
CA LEU A 515 -24.67 19.80 13.24
C LEU A 515 -24.16 21.10 13.88
N PRO A 516 -23.24 21.02 14.87
CA PRO A 516 -22.52 22.20 15.37
C PRO A 516 -21.85 23.00 14.24
N ALA A 517 -21.78 24.33 14.35
CA ALA A 517 -21.44 25.24 13.25
C ALA A 517 -20.26 24.81 12.35
N GLY A 518 -19.07 24.52 12.93
CA GLY A 518 -17.89 24.09 12.15
C GLY A 518 -18.06 22.72 11.47
N ARG A 519 -18.78 21.80 12.11
CA ARG A 519 -19.12 20.48 11.53
C ARG A 519 -20.17 20.61 10.43
N ALA A 520 -21.12 21.54 10.60
CA ALA A 520 -22.14 21.83 9.62
C ALA A 520 -21.54 22.40 8.33
N GLU A 521 -20.52 23.24 8.44
CA GLU A 521 -19.77 23.77 7.30
C GLU A 521 -19.02 22.68 6.54
N ALA A 522 -18.20 21.87 7.23
CA ALA A 522 -17.50 20.75 6.60
C ALA A 522 -18.44 19.72 5.95
N CYS A 523 -19.57 19.44 6.60
CA CYS A 523 -20.63 18.59 6.06
C CYS A 523 -21.24 19.19 4.79
N ARG A 524 -21.63 20.47 4.79
CA ARG A 524 -22.21 21.14 3.61
C ARG A 524 -21.24 21.19 2.44
N GLY A 525 -19.96 21.53 2.70
CA GLY A 525 -18.92 21.55 1.66
C GLY A 525 -18.72 20.20 0.98
N SER A 526 -19.08 19.09 1.64
CA SER A 526 -19.04 17.76 1.02
C SER A 526 -20.10 17.54 -0.07
N PHE A 527 -21.15 18.37 -0.11
CA PHE A 527 -22.22 18.33 -1.11
C PHE A 527 -22.06 19.39 -2.22
N GLU A 528 -21.03 20.24 -2.14
CA GLU A 528 -20.71 21.21 -3.19
C GLU A 528 -19.96 20.54 -4.35
N PRO A 529 -20.15 20.98 -5.61
CA PRO A 529 -19.61 20.34 -6.81
C PRO A 529 -18.11 20.04 -6.76
#